data_AF-A0A6G8S7Y5-F1
#
_entry.id   AF-A0A6G8S7Y5-F1
#
_cell.length_a   1.000
_cell.length_b   1.000
_cell.length_c   1.000
_cell.angle_alpha   90.00
_cell.angle_beta   90.00
_cell.angle_gamma   90.00
#
_symmetry.space_group_name_H-M   'P 1'
#
loop_
_entity.id
_entity.type
_entity.pdbx_description
1 polymer ?
#
loop_
_entity_poly.entity_id
_entity_poly.type
_entity_poly.pdbx_seq_one_letter_code
_entity_poly.pdbx_strand_id
1 'polypeptide(L)'
;MQNIQCPFCHHAVIDWSEEQYVQPCAHTLFIAMDLGFEYISDEFESTMQRTVDDIHADDENSNVFNEISKSSYPEFSVYKSDLGVEGMYRYLGFAN
;
A
#
# COMPACT_ATOMS: atom_id res chain seq x y z
N MET A 1 4.99 3.08 -17.55
CA MET A 1 5.56 2.49 -16.31
C MET A 1 5.41 0.98 -16.40
N GLN A 2 6.22 0.20 -15.70
CA GLN A 2 6.05 -1.26 -15.68
C GLN A 2 4.97 -1.64 -14.68
N ASN A 3 4.10 -2.60 -15.05
CA ASN A 3 3.09 -3.16 -14.17
C ASN A 3 3.75 -3.79 -12.93
N ILE A 4 3.04 -3.77 -11.80
CA ILE A 4 3.51 -4.41 -10.57
C ILE A 4 2.68 -5.65 -10.34
N GLN A 5 3.35 -6.79 -10.24
CA GLN A 5 2.71 -8.09 -10.05
C GLN A 5 2.79 -8.53 -8.58
N CYS A 6 1.73 -9.17 -8.09
CA CYS A 6 1.74 -9.86 -6.82
C CYS A 6 2.78 -11.00 -6.87
N PRO A 7 3.67 -11.13 -5.87
CA PRO A 7 4.70 -12.17 -5.85
C PRO A 7 4.13 -13.59 -5.66
N PHE A 8 2.89 -13.72 -5.22
CA PHE A 8 2.26 -15.02 -4.91
C PHE A 8 1.44 -15.57 -6.09
N CYS A 9 0.56 -14.74 -6.68
CA CYS A 9 -0.31 -15.17 -7.78
C CYS A 9 0.04 -14.59 -9.16
N HIS A 10 1.05 -13.71 -9.25
CA HIS A 10 1.47 -13.02 -10.48
C HIS A 10 0.40 -12.13 -11.14
N HIS A 11 -0.73 -11.91 -10.46
CA HIS A 11 -1.73 -10.93 -10.87
C HIS A 11 -1.13 -9.52 -10.88
N ALA A 12 -1.42 -8.73 -11.91
CA ALA A 12 -0.98 -7.35 -12.01
C ALA A 12 -1.80 -6.48 -11.04
N VAL A 13 -1.28 -6.24 -9.84
CA VAL A 13 -1.95 -5.42 -8.83
C VAL A 13 -1.87 -3.93 -9.11
N ILE A 14 -0.89 -3.54 -9.93
CA ILE A 14 -0.86 -2.26 -10.62
C ILE A 14 -0.75 -2.55 -12.12
N ASP A 15 -1.81 -2.27 -12.87
CA ASP A 15 -1.83 -2.38 -14.33
C ASP A 15 -2.07 -1.01 -14.97
N TRP A 16 -0.99 -0.43 -15.53
CA TRP A 16 -1.04 0.91 -16.12
C TRP A 16 -1.81 0.98 -17.43
N SER A 17 -2.23 -0.15 -17.99
CA SER A 17 -3.05 -0.18 -19.21
C SER A 17 -4.55 -0.05 -18.93
N GLU A 18 -4.96 -0.27 -17.68
CA GLU A 18 -6.36 -0.18 -17.25
C GLU A 18 -6.71 1.24 -16.76
N GLU A 19 -7.97 1.63 -16.93
CA GLU A 19 -8.46 2.93 -16.43
C GLU A 19 -8.41 2.99 -14.91
N GLN A 20 -8.85 1.91 -14.25
CA GLN A 20 -8.61 1.67 -12.83
C GLN A 20 -7.33 0.86 -12.71
N TYR A 21 -6.18 1.52 -12.62
CA TYR A 21 -4.88 0.83 -12.63
C TYR A 21 -4.59 0.04 -11.35
N VAL A 22 -5.29 0.32 -10.24
CA VAL A 22 -5.18 -0.43 -8.99
C VAL A 22 -6.12 -1.64 -9.02
N GLN A 23 -5.56 -2.84 -8.97
CA GLN A 23 -6.28 -4.12 -9.13
C GLN A 23 -5.86 -5.11 -8.02
N PRO A 24 -6.23 -4.86 -6.75
CA PRO A 24 -5.78 -5.69 -5.64
C PRO A 24 -6.28 -7.13 -5.78
N CYS A 25 -5.42 -8.08 -5.44
CA CYS A 25 -5.80 -9.49 -5.31
C CYS A 25 -5.87 -9.90 -3.83
N ALA A 26 -6.31 -11.13 -3.54
CA ALA A 26 -6.45 -11.65 -2.17
C ALA A 26 -5.17 -11.57 -1.30
N HIS A 27 -3.99 -11.50 -1.92
CA HIS A 27 -2.72 -11.37 -1.21
C HIS A 27 -2.33 -9.92 -0.91
N THR A 28 -3.07 -8.94 -1.45
CA THR A 28 -2.74 -7.52 -1.38
C THR A 28 -3.34 -6.96 -0.09
N LEU A 29 -2.46 -6.53 0.82
CA LEU A 29 -2.88 -5.94 2.09
C LEU A 29 -3.11 -4.45 1.96
N PHE A 30 -2.24 -3.77 1.23
CA PHE A 30 -2.34 -2.33 0.95
C PHE A 30 -1.53 -1.93 -0.28
N ILE A 31 -1.93 -0.81 -0.87
CA ILE A 31 -1.18 -0.04 -1.86
C ILE A 31 -1.23 1.40 -1.38
N ALA A 32 -0.07 1.98 -1.09
CA ALA A 32 0.02 3.29 -0.48
C ALA A 32 1.12 4.14 -1.11
N MET A 33 0.97 5.45 -1.02
CA MET A 33 2.03 6.42 -1.26
C MET A 33 2.42 7.05 0.08
N ASP A 34 3.42 7.92 0.11
CA ASP A 34 3.85 8.57 1.37
C ASP A 34 2.74 9.35 2.08
N LEU A 35 1.76 9.87 1.34
CA LEU A 35 0.69 10.75 1.82
C LEU A 35 -0.65 10.06 2.10
N GLY A 36 -0.85 8.83 1.62
CA GLY A 36 -2.14 8.14 1.80
C GLY A 36 -2.18 6.74 1.19
N PHE A 37 -3.35 6.10 1.34
CA PHE A 37 -3.61 4.76 0.80
C PHE A 37 -4.41 4.87 -0.51
N GLU A 38 -3.94 4.19 -1.55
CA GLU A 38 -4.72 3.94 -2.78
C GLU A 38 -5.65 2.72 -2.60
N TYR A 39 -5.23 1.78 -1.76
CA TYR A 39 -6.00 0.62 -1.34
C TYR A 39 -5.49 0.11 0.02
N ILE A 40 -6.39 -0.42 0.83
CA ILE A 40 -6.09 -1.16 2.05
C ILE A 40 -7.19 -2.20 2.26
N SER A 41 -6.79 -3.38 2.70
CA SER A 41 -7.71 -4.45 3.09
C SER A 41 -8.22 -4.22 4.51
N ASP A 42 -9.48 -4.58 4.76
CA ASP A 42 -10.09 -4.48 6.10
C ASP A 42 -9.27 -5.23 7.16
N GLU A 43 -8.71 -6.38 6.79
CA GLU A 43 -7.88 -7.18 7.69
C GLU A 43 -6.62 -6.44 8.12
N PHE A 44 -5.93 -5.77 7.19
CA PHE A 44 -4.74 -5.01 7.52
C PHE A 44 -5.08 -3.73 8.29
N GLU A 45 -6.10 -2.98 7.85
CA GLU A 45 -6.54 -1.76 8.52
C GLU A 45 -6.88 -2.02 9.99
N SER A 46 -7.55 -3.13 10.28
CA SER A 46 -7.90 -3.51 11.66
C SER A 46 -6.71 -3.71 12.61
N THR A 47 -5.51 -3.87 12.06
CA THR A 47 -4.26 -4.04 12.83
C THR A 47 -3.45 -2.75 13.00
N MET A 48 -3.87 -1.67 12.33
CA MET A 48 -3.23 -0.36 12.41
C MET A 48 -3.61 0.38 13.69
N GLN A 49 -2.72 1.28 14.15
CA GLN A 49 -2.96 2.07 15.37
C GLN A 49 -3.89 3.27 15.15
N ARG A 50 -4.00 3.73 13.90
CA ARG A 50 -4.82 4.85 13.45
C ARG A 50 -5.63 4.39 12.25
N THR A 51 -6.83 4.92 12.10
CA THR A 51 -7.66 4.65 10.92
C THR A 51 -7.09 5.38 9.70
N VAL A 52 -7.49 4.95 8.51
CA VAL A 52 -7.13 5.63 7.26
C VAL A 52 -7.64 7.07 7.25
N ASP A 53 -8.83 7.31 7.81
CA ASP A 53 -9.40 8.65 7.94
C ASP A 53 -8.56 9.55 8.86
N ASP A 54 -8.08 9.02 9.99
CA ASP A 54 -7.20 9.77 10.90
C ASP A 54 -5.86 10.12 10.26
N ILE A 55 -5.34 9.25 9.40
CA ILE A 55 -4.08 9.47 8.68
C ILE A 55 -4.27 10.55 7.60
N HIS A 56 -5.36 10.50 6.83
CA HIS A 56 -5.68 11.53 5.84
C HIS A 56 -5.98 12.89 6.47
N ALA A 57 -6.57 12.94 7.66
CA ALA A 57 -6.86 14.18 8.37
C ALA A 57 -5.59 14.90 8.90
N ASP A 58 -4.45 14.21 8.91
CA ASP A 58 -3.16 14.68 9.44
C ASP A 58 -2.04 14.42 8.42
N ASP A 59 -2.35 14.58 7.14
CA ASP A 59 -1.46 14.31 6.01
C ASP A 59 -0.16 15.13 6.04
N GLU A 60 -0.16 16.32 6.63
CA GLU A 60 1.02 17.15 6.82
C GLU A 60 2.06 16.57 7.80
N ASN A 61 1.63 15.75 8.78
CA ASN A 61 2.52 15.15 9.79
C ASN A 61 2.60 13.62 9.70
N SER A 62 1.69 13.00 8.96
CA SER A 62 1.61 11.55 8.82
C SER A 62 2.59 11.04 7.79
N ASN A 63 3.30 9.98 8.14
CA ASN A 63 4.12 9.23 7.21
C ASN A 63 3.54 7.82 7.09
N VAL A 64 2.94 7.51 5.94
CA VAL A 64 2.19 6.25 5.77
C VAL A 64 3.08 5.03 6.00
N PHE A 65 4.34 5.07 5.57
CA PHE A 65 5.27 3.96 5.83
C PHE A 65 5.52 3.73 7.33
N ASN A 66 5.60 4.80 8.13
CA ASN A 66 5.69 4.70 9.58
C ASN A 66 4.42 4.11 10.20
N GLU A 67 3.23 4.48 9.71
CA GLU A 67 1.97 3.92 10.19
C GLU A 67 1.83 2.43 9.85
N ILE A 68 2.19 2.03 8.63
CA ILE A 68 2.28 0.62 8.19
C ILE A 68 3.23 -0.16 9.11
N SER A 69 4.39 0.41 9.44
CA SER A 69 5.43 -0.25 10.26
C SER A 69 5.04 -0.46 11.72
N LYS A 70 3.99 0.25 12.20
CA LYS A 70 3.42 0.08 13.55
C LYS A 70 2.25 -0.89 13.60
N SER A 71 1.80 -1.40 12.44
CA SER A 71 0.73 -2.39 12.39
C SER A 71 1.11 -3.64 13.19
N SER A 72 0.11 -4.30 13.74
CA SER A 72 0.27 -5.56 14.47
C SER A 72 0.07 -6.80 13.59
N TYR A 73 0.01 -6.62 12.27
CA TYR A 73 -0.15 -7.71 11.32
C TYR A 73 1.04 -8.68 11.40
N PRO A 74 0.82 -10.00 11.53
CA PRO A 74 1.84 -10.93 11.98
C PRO A 74 3.03 -11.07 11.02
N GLU A 75 2.79 -11.39 9.75
CA GLU A 75 3.84 -11.58 8.75
C GLU A 75 3.37 -11.06 7.38
N PHE A 76 4.07 -10.04 6.87
CA PHE A 76 3.84 -9.49 5.53
C PHE A 76 5.13 -8.88 4.97
N SER A 77 5.19 -8.73 3.65
CA SER A 77 6.31 -8.10 2.95
C SER A 77 5.89 -6.76 2.39
N VAL A 78 6.76 -5.75 2.53
CA VAL A 78 6.57 -4.43 1.94
C VAL A 78 7.54 -4.25 0.77
N TYR A 79 6.99 -4.00 -0.41
CA TYR A 79 7.74 -3.65 -1.60
C TYR A 79 7.69 -2.13 -1.78
N LYS A 80 8.88 -1.52 -1.89
CA LYS A 80 9.04 -0.07 -2.09
C LYS A 80 9.43 0.20 -3.54
N SER A 81 8.68 1.08 -4.20
CA SER A 81 8.91 1.49 -5.59
C SER A 81 9.04 3.01 -5.68
N ASP A 82 9.97 3.49 -6.49
CA ASP A 82 10.20 4.92 -6.71
C ASP A 82 9.15 5.50 -7.66
N LEU A 83 8.62 6.69 -7.33
CA LEU A 83 7.62 7.37 -8.16
C LEU A 83 8.23 8.30 -9.22
N GLY A 84 9.55 8.41 -9.29
CA GLY A 84 10.25 9.35 -10.18
C GLY A 84 10.27 10.79 -9.65
N VAL A 85 9.82 11.00 -8.41
CA VAL A 85 9.85 12.28 -7.70
C VAL A 85 10.70 12.09 -6.44
N GLU A 86 11.63 13.01 -6.20
CA GLU A 86 12.57 12.90 -5.09
C GLU A 86 11.83 12.77 -3.75
N GLY A 87 12.20 11.73 -2.99
CA GLY A 87 11.62 11.46 -1.68
C GLY A 87 10.20 10.88 -1.69
N MET A 88 9.64 10.56 -2.87
CA MET A 88 8.30 10.00 -3.00
C MET A 88 8.33 8.56 -3.53
N TYR A 89 7.57 7.70 -2.86
CA TYR A 89 7.56 6.27 -3.05
C TYR A 89 6.14 5.72 -3.01
N ARG A 90 5.99 4.57 -3.67
CA ARG A 90 4.85 3.68 -3.51
C ARG A 90 5.26 2.47 -2.68
N TYR A 91 4.38 2.08 -1.77
CA TYR A 91 4.51 0.93 -0.90
C TYR A 91 3.41 -0.08 -1.24
N LEU A 92 3.78 -1.34 -1.45
CA LEU A 92 2.84 -2.43 -1.67
C LEU A 92 3.06 -3.49 -0.59
N GLY A 93 1.99 -3.81 0.15
CA GLY A 93 2.00 -4.83 1.19
C GLY A 93 1.39 -6.13 0.68
N PHE A 94 2.09 -7.26 0.89
CA PHE A 94 1.56 -8.57 0.57
C PHE A 94 1.73 -9.58 1.70
N ALA A 95 0.73 -10.45 1.86
CA ALA A 95 0.77 -11.67 2.66
C ALA A 95 0.17 -12.85 1.87
N ASN A 96 0.50 -14.08 2.28
CA ASN A 96 0.09 -15.32 1.61
C ASN A 96 -0.99 -16.07 2.39
#